data_AF-A0A7S2HXI7-F1
#
_entry.id   AF-A0A7S2HXI7-F1
#
_cell.length_a   1.000
_cell.length_b   1.000
_cell.length_c   1.000
_cell.angle_alpha   90.00
_cell.angle_beta   90.00
_cell.angle_gamma   90.00
#
_symmetry.space_group_name_H-M   'P 1'
#
loop_
_entity.id
_entity.type
_entity.pdbx_description
1 polymer ?
#
loop_
_entity_poly.entity_id
_entity_poly.type
_entity_poly.pdbx_seq_one_letter_code
_entity_poly.pdbx_strand_id
1 'polypeptide(L)'
;TPAHRAVRVTGPERVLFASLEHVIEHEGGREKAIAGGLGKVAGLMCRYHPGDLVCVTACMPGRDYDFALLVGCVHAMVSGQTLTCTVRRYEAPKEGYLVGEGGADHALVFYIVDHPIFRARTDIYPSPQTSRKTLEFFSLWCQVVARIIDLEAPDAFHCPDFHAAMAVMYVETPLPITVVLHNAEYQGSIATQHMGFREAEWFGEIFDLPAVRIRQECFHEGKFSMLKPAVDHARRYQAGYGICAVSRNYAMEAAVKHAVLWGLPEVRGIENCMP
;
A
#
# COMPACT_ATOMS: atom_id res chain seq x y z
N THR A 1 20.44 42.27 -6.62
CA THR A 1 19.54 41.19 -7.08
C THR A 1 19.80 39.99 -6.21
N PRO A 2 18.92 39.61 -5.26
CA PRO A 2 19.22 38.48 -4.39
C PRO A 2 19.02 37.19 -5.20
N ALA A 3 20.10 36.42 -5.30
CA ALA A 3 20.10 35.12 -5.94
C ALA A 3 19.13 34.18 -5.19
N HIS A 4 18.14 33.67 -5.92
CA HIS A 4 17.33 32.55 -5.45
C HIS A 4 18.26 31.36 -5.20
N ARG A 5 18.60 31.13 -3.94
CA ARG A 5 19.27 29.91 -3.50
C ARG A 5 18.24 28.79 -3.70
N ALA A 6 18.44 27.97 -4.73
CA ALA A 6 17.61 26.79 -4.95
C ALA A 6 17.67 25.93 -3.68
N VAL A 7 16.56 25.87 -2.97
CA VAL A 7 16.38 24.88 -1.89
C VAL A 7 16.42 23.53 -2.59
N ARG A 8 17.48 22.74 -2.35
CA ARG A 8 17.44 21.33 -2.70
C ARG A 8 16.29 20.73 -1.90
N VAL A 9 15.21 20.40 -2.57
CA VAL A 9 14.22 19.47 -2.03
C VAL A 9 14.94 18.13 -1.97
N THR A 10 15.49 17.79 -0.81
CA THR A 10 15.96 16.43 -0.54
C THR A 10 14.70 15.55 -0.52
N GLY A 11 14.69 14.48 -1.33
CA GLY A 11 13.62 13.50 -1.29
C GLY A 11 13.55 12.80 0.07
N PRO A 12 12.50 12.00 0.33
CA PRO A 12 12.41 11.24 1.57
C PRO A 12 13.63 10.34 1.74
N GLU A 13 14.22 10.33 2.93
CA GLU A 13 15.39 9.50 3.25
C GLU A 13 14.96 8.07 3.56
N ARG A 14 13.78 7.89 4.18
CA ARG A 14 13.19 6.59 4.49
C ARG A 14 11.73 6.50 4.01
N VAL A 15 11.44 5.51 3.16
CA VAL A 15 10.11 5.29 2.58
C VAL A 15 9.57 3.93 3.00
N LEU A 16 8.31 3.88 3.43
CA LEU A 16 7.61 2.63 3.64
C LEU A 16 6.82 2.25 2.39
N PHE A 17 7.04 1.04 1.88
CA PHE A 17 6.39 0.49 0.70
C PHE A 17 5.56 -0.74 1.08
N ALA A 18 4.23 -0.63 1.06
CA ALA A 18 3.35 -1.73 1.47
C ALA A 18 2.78 -2.47 0.26
N SER A 19 3.21 -3.71 0.02
CA SER A 19 2.80 -4.50 -1.13
C SER A 19 2.48 -5.94 -0.76
N LEU A 20 1.42 -6.48 -1.37
CA LEU A 20 1.12 -7.92 -1.26
C LEU A 20 2.06 -8.73 -2.14
N GLU A 21 2.55 -8.16 -3.25
CA GLU A 21 3.67 -8.72 -3.98
C GLU A 21 5.00 -8.47 -3.27
N HIS A 22 5.88 -9.45 -3.37
CA HIS A 22 7.24 -9.31 -2.88
C HIS A 22 8.18 -10.23 -3.63
N VAL A 23 9.44 -9.81 -3.65
CA VAL A 23 10.58 -10.57 -4.10
C VAL A 23 11.67 -10.39 -3.07
N ILE A 24 11.88 -11.42 -2.25
CA ILE A 24 12.82 -11.39 -1.14
C ILE A 24 13.96 -12.36 -1.45
N GLU A 25 15.14 -11.82 -1.75
CA GLU A 25 16.38 -12.59 -1.88
C GLU A 25 16.95 -12.80 -0.47
N HIS A 26 17.35 -14.03 -0.14
CA HIS A 26 17.96 -14.38 1.14
C HIS A 26 19.02 -15.48 0.96
N GLU A 27 19.82 -15.77 1.98
CA GLU A 27 20.92 -16.75 1.88
C GLU A 27 20.46 -18.15 1.44
N GLY A 28 19.24 -18.54 1.82
CA GLY A 28 18.64 -19.83 1.50
C GLY A 28 17.92 -19.89 0.14
N GLY A 29 17.90 -18.79 -0.62
CA GLY A 29 17.24 -18.73 -1.92
C GLY A 29 16.41 -17.46 -2.11
N ARG A 30 15.24 -17.61 -2.75
CA ARG A 30 14.43 -16.48 -3.17
C ARG A 30 12.95 -16.75 -2.95
N GLU A 31 12.33 -15.89 -2.16
CA GLU A 31 10.90 -15.94 -1.87
C GLU A 31 10.14 -14.97 -2.77
N LYS A 32 9.06 -15.43 -3.43
CA LYS A 32 8.34 -14.63 -4.44
C LYS A 32 6.82 -14.78 -4.39
N ALA A 33 6.11 -13.71 -4.11
CA ALA A 33 4.69 -13.57 -4.43
C ALA A 33 4.56 -12.49 -5.52
N ILE A 34 4.26 -12.88 -6.76
CA ILE A 34 4.14 -11.94 -7.89
C ILE A 34 2.81 -12.16 -8.61
N ALA A 35 2.08 -11.08 -8.88
CA ALA A 35 0.95 -11.05 -9.79
C ALA A 35 1.14 -9.91 -10.81
N GLY A 36 0.95 -10.22 -12.09
CA GLY A 36 1.00 -9.23 -13.17
C GLY A 36 2.30 -8.41 -13.23
N GLY A 37 2.18 -7.15 -13.65
CA GLY A 37 3.31 -6.23 -13.77
C GLY A 37 3.78 -5.64 -12.44
N LEU A 38 2.93 -5.63 -11.41
CA LEU A 38 3.23 -4.95 -10.16
C LEU A 38 4.36 -5.64 -9.37
N GLY A 39 4.43 -6.97 -9.36
CA GLY A 39 5.55 -7.65 -8.71
C GLY A 39 6.91 -7.37 -9.35
N LYS A 40 6.97 -7.00 -10.64
CA LYS A 40 8.22 -6.51 -11.26
C LYS A 40 8.62 -5.16 -10.66
N VAL A 41 7.66 -4.26 -10.49
CA VAL A 41 7.88 -2.92 -9.91
C VAL A 41 8.29 -3.05 -8.45
N ALA A 42 7.65 -3.90 -7.66
CA ALA A 42 8.06 -4.16 -6.27
C ALA A 42 9.53 -4.62 -6.19
N GLY A 43 9.96 -5.52 -7.09
CA GLY A 43 11.35 -5.96 -7.18
C GLY A 43 12.33 -4.85 -7.61
N LEU A 44 11.92 -3.97 -8.52
CA LEU A 44 12.72 -2.81 -8.96
C LEU A 44 12.85 -1.76 -7.86
N MET A 45 11.77 -1.48 -7.12
CA MET A 45 11.78 -0.57 -5.97
C MET A 45 12.82 -1.03 -4.95
N CYS A 46 12.84 -2.33 -4.60
CA CYS A 46 13.83 -2.87 -3.66
C CYS A 46 15.29 -2.76 -4.14
N ARG A 47 15.54 -2.57 -5.44
CA ARG A 47 16.89 -2.50 -6.01
C ARG A 47 17.37 -1.07 -6.25
N TYR A 48 16.45 -0.20 -6.66
CA TYR A 48 16.79 1.09 -7.25
C TYR A 48 16.16 2.28 -6.52
N HIS A 49 15.46 2.07 -5.40
CA HIS A 49 14.89 3.19 -4.65
C HIS A 49 16.03 4.12 -4.15
N PRO A 50 15.90 5.45 -4.33
CA PRO A 50 17.00 6.38 -4.03
C PRO A 50 17.25 6.64 -2.53
N GLY A 51 16.40 6.10 -1.66
CA GLY A 51 16.51 6.20 -0.20
C GLY A 51 16.20 4.87 0.48
N ASP A 52 16.35 4.82 1.80
CA ASP A 52 16.06 3.63 2.60
C ASP A 52 14.62 3.16 2.38
N LEU A 53 14.45 1.86 2.25
CA LEU A 53 13.17 1.25 1.92
C LEU A 53 12.76 0.24 2.98
N VAL A 54 11.57 0.47 3.54
CA VAL A 54 10.90 -0.45 4.46
C VAL A 54 9.73 -1.09 3.72
N CYS A 55 9.93 -2.33 3.28
CA CYS A 55 8.90 -3.10 2.60
C CYS A 55 8.01 -3.81 3.62
N VAL A 56 6.70 -3.62 3.55
CA VAL A 56 5.72 -4.38 4.35
C VAL A 56 4.97 -5.32 3.43
N THR A 57 4.88 -6.60 3.80
CA THR A 57 4.14 -7.61 3.03
C THR A 57 3.40 -8.61 3.92
N ALA A 58 2.38 -9.26 3.38
CA ALA A 58 1.62 -10.30 4.06
C ALA A 58 2.12 -11.69 3.66
N CYS A 59 2.25 -12.62 4.63
CA CYS A 59 2.67 -13.99 4.39
C CYS A 59 1.80 -14.69 3.34
N MET A 60 2.38 -15.58 2.53
CA MET A 60 1.62 -16.43 1.61
C MET A 60 1.26 -17.79 2.25
N PRO A 61 0.14 -18.41 1.83
CA PRO A 61 -0.18 -19.80 2.17
C PRO A 61 0.97 -20.75 1.81
N GLY A 62 1.28 -21.69 2.71
CA GLY A 62 2.34 -22.69 2.48
C GLY A 62 3.78 -22.17 2.57
N ARG A 63 4.00 -20.96 3.08
CA ARG A 63 5.34 -20.36 3.23
C ARG A 63 5.63 -19.93 4.68
N ASP A 64 6.81 -20.24 5.18
CA ASP A 64 7.19 -20.04 6.58
C ASP A 64 7.91 -18.71 6.84
N TYR A 65 8.72 -18.25 5.87
CA TYR A 65 9.59 -17.08 5.99
C TYR A 65 10.58 -17.19 7.16
N ASP A 66 11.12 -18.38 7.41
CA ASP A 66 11.97 -18.66 8.57
C ASP A 66 13.35 -17.98 8.53
N PHE A 67 13.74 -17.44 7.36
CA PHE A 67 14.92 -16.60 7.23
C PHE A 67 14.78 -15.22 7.91
N ALA A 68 13.55 -14.82 8.26
CA ALA A 68 13.26 -13.54 8.90
C ALA A 68 13.10 -13.70 10.43
N LEU A 69 13.62 -12.74 11.18
CA LEU A 69 13.58 -12.74 12.65
C LEU A 69 12.17 -12.43 13.15
N LEU A 70 11.63 -13.24 14.05
CA LEU A 70 10.41 -12.90 14.78
C LEU A 70 10.67 -11.71 15.72
N VAL A 71 10.06 -10.56 15.44
CA VAL A 71 10.30 -9.31 16.20
C VAL A 71 9.14 -8.89 17.10
N GLY A 72 7.96 -9.47 16.92
CA GLY A 72 6.82 -9.18 17.79
C GLY A 72 5.49 -9.45 17.14
N CYS A 73 4.47 -8.71 17.58
CA CYS A 73 3.13 -8.74 17.03
C CYS A 73 2.52 -7.34 17.00
N VAL A 74 1.51 -7.17 16.15
CA VAL A 74 0.67 -5.98 16.09
C VAL A 74 -0.80 -6.39 16.17
N HIS A 75 -1.63 -5.48 16.65
CA HIS A 75 -3.06 -5.73 16.85
C HIS A 75 -3.90 -4.91 15.86
N ALA A 76 -4.99 -5.52 15.40
CA ALA A 76 -6.00 -4.88 14.56
C ALA A 76 -7.39 -5.29 15.05
N MET A 77 -8.40 -4.47 14.79
CA MET A 77 -9.79 -4.78 15.10
C MET A 77 -10.54 -5.01 13.79
N VAL A 78 -11.07 -6.21 13.58
CA VAL A 78 -11.75 -6.55 12.33
C VAL A 78 -13.03 -7.27 12.67
N SER A 79 -14.17 -6.80 12.14
CA SER A 79 -15.48 -7.40 12.43
C SER A 79 -15.78 -7.46 13.94
N GLY A 80 -15.36 -6.43 14.69
CA GLY A 80 -15.49 -6.36 16.15
C GLY A 80 -14.61 -7.33 16.95
N GLN A 81 -13.62 -7.96 16.31
CA GLN A 81 -12.68 -8.88 16.96
C GLN A 81 -11.26 -8.33 16.95
N THR A 82 -10.58 -8.40 18.10
CA THR A 82 -9.15 -8.09 18.18
C THR A 82 -8.35 -9.25 17.60
N LEU A 83 -7.68 -9.00 16.49
CA LEU A 83 -6.78 -9.92 15.82
C LEU A 83 -5.34 -9.57 16.17
N THR A 84 -4.51 -10.60 16.34
CA THR A 84 -3.08 -10.45 16.63
C THR A 84 -2.28 -11.01 15.47
N CYS A 85 -1.53 -10.15 14.79
CA CYS A 85 -0.66 -10.54 13.69
C CYS A 85 0.78 -10.66 14.17
N THR A 86 1.41 -11.78 13.87
CA THR A 86 2.83 -11.97 14.12
C THR A 86 3.64 -11.20 13.08
N VAL A 87 4.74 -10.58 13.49
CA VAL A 87 5.59 -9.77 12.61
C VAL A 87 7.00 -10.33 12.62
N ARG A 88 7.49 -10.71 11.44
CA ARG A 88 8.89 -11.01 11.21
C ARG A 88 9.57 -9.86 10.49
N ARG A 89 10.85 -9.65 10.78
CA ARG A 89 11.69 -8.62 10.20
C ARG A 89 12.93 -9.24 9.56
N TYR A 90 13.23 -8.84 8.35
CA TYR A 90 14.43 -9.27 7.63
C TYR A 90 15.17 -8.05 7.09
N GLU A 91 16.43 -7.89 7.48
CA GLU A 91 17.32 -6.90 6.87
C GLU A 91 18.01 -7.57 5.68
N ALA A 92 17.74 -7.08 4.48
CA ALA A 92 18.31 -7.65 3.28
C ALA A 92 19.78 -7.25 3.14
N PRO A 93 20.70 -8.21 2.86
CA PRO A 93 22.09 -7.90 2.58
C PRO A 93 22.20 -6.99 1.36
N LYS A 94 23.09 -6.00 1.45
CA LYS A 94 23.37 -5.07 0.35
C LYS A 94 23.82 -5.81 -0.90
N GLU A 95 24.65 -6.85 -0.78
CA GLU A 95 25.19 -7.56 -1.95
C GLU A 95 24.12 -8.28 -2.79
N GLY A 96 22.95 -8.64 -2.22
CA GLY A 96 21.88 -9.34 -2.93
C GLY A 96 20.99 -8.44 -3.81
N TYR A 97 20.97 -7.14 -3.52
CA TYR A 97 20.11 -6.15 -4.21
C TYR A 97 20.90 -5.13 -5.03
N LEU A 98 22.23 -5.10 -4.89
CA LEU A 98 23.16 -4.21 -5.61
C LEU A 98 23.76 -4.82 -6.90
N VAL A 99 23.32 -5.99 -7.36
CA VAL A 99 23.94 -6.64 -8.53
C VAL A 99 23.48 -5.98 -9.83
N GLY A 100 24.13 -4.87 -10.18
CA GLY A 100 23.99 -4.13 -11.44
C GLY A 100 24.55 -2.71 -11.33
N GLU A 101 25.09 -2.17 -12.44
CA GLU A 101 25.45 -0.75 -12.53
C GLU A 101 24.20 0.11 -12.21
N GLY A 102 24.20 0.80 -11.07
CA GLY A 102 23.11 1.68 -10.64
C GLY A 102 22.24 1.20 -9.47
N GLY A 103 22.55 0.08 -8.82
CA GLY A 103 21.92 -0.28 -7.53
C GLY A 103 22.18 0.81 -6.48
N ALA A 104 21.12 1.32 -5.82
CA ALA A 104 21.26 2.37 -4.83
C ALA A 104 21.80 1.80 -3.50
N ASP A 105 22.81 2.44 -2.91
CA ASP A 105 23.32 2.09 -1.57
C ASP A 105 22.33 2.56 -0.50
N HIS A 106 21.26 1.80 -0.33
CA HIS A 106 20.18 2.08 0.62
C HIS A 106 19.94 0.87 1.55
N ALA A 107 19.44 1.12 2.75
CA ALA A 107 18.98 0.06 3.64
C ALA A 107 17.65 -0.50 3.13
N LEU A 108 17.53 -1.83 3.10
CA LEU A 108 16.31 -2.53 2.72
C LEU A 108 15.86 -3.46 3.85
N VAL A 109 14.68 -3.18 4.38
CA VAL A 109 14.08 -3.94 5.48
C VAL A 109 12.74 -4.50 5.03
N PHE A 110 12.48 -5.78 5.29
CA PHE A 110 11.19 -6.41 5.08
C PHE A 110 10.50 -6.67 6.42
N TYR A 111 9.27 -6.19 6.55
CA TYR A 111 8.30 -6.62 7.55
C TYR A 111 7.33 -7.61 6.91
N ILE A 112 7.33 -8.83 7.41
CA ILE A 112 6.49 -9.92 6.94
C ILE A 112 5.46 -10.22 8.02
N VAL A 113 4.21 -9.89 7.69
CA VAL A 113 3.09 -9.95 8.61
C VAL A 113 2.34 -11.25 8.40
N ASP A 114 2.07 -11.95 9.50
CA ASP A 114 1.48 -13.28 9.49
C ASP A 114 0.20 -13.35 10.33
N HIS A 115 -0.85 -13.92 9.73
CA HIS A 115 -2.14 -14.17 10.36
C HIS A 115 -2.90 -15.25 9.57
N PRO A 116 -3.76 -16.08 10.21
CA PRO A 116 -4.58 -17.06 9.50
C PRO A 116 -5.42 -16.50 8.35
N ILE A 117 -5.95 -15.27 8.47
CA ILE A 117 -6.69 -14.60 7.38
C ILE A 117 -5.81 -14.43 6.13
N PHE A 118 -4.54 -14.05 6.32
CA PHE A 118 -3.60 -13.94 5.21
C PHE A 118 -3.34 -15.31 4.59
N ARG A 119 -3.09 -16.35 5.40
CA ARG A 119 -2.82 -17.70 4.92
C ARG A 119 -4.03 -18.41 4.30
N ALA A 120 -5.24 -17.90 4.52
CA ALA A 120 -6.47 -18.50 4.00
C ALA A 120 -6.84 -18.04 2.57
N ARG A 121 -6.04 -17.17 1.94
CA ARG A 121 -6.21 -16.78 0.54
C ARG A 121 -5.68 -17.86 -0.41
N THR A 122 -6.18 -17.92 -1.62
CA THR A 122 -5.66 -18.82 -2.68
C THR A 122 -4.68 -18.09 -3.59
N ASP A 123 -4.99 -16.83 -3.89
CA ASP A 123 -4.23 -15.95 -4.75
C ASP A 123 -3.67 -14.78 -3.96
N ILE A 124 -2.71 -14.05 -4.52
CA ILE A 124 -2.13 -12.84 -3.88
C ILE A 124 -3.24 -11.84 -3.53
N TYR A 125 -4.20 -11.70 -4.44
CA TYR A 125 -5.38 -10.85 -4.25
C TYR A 125 -6.60 -11.72 -3.96
N PRO A 126 -7.18 -11.65 -2.75
CA PRO A 126 -8.39 -12.39 -2.45
C PRO A 126 -9.55 -11.94 -3.33
N SER A 127 -10.40 -12.89 -3.74
CA SER A 127 -11.57 -12.66 -4.57
C SER A 127 -12.74 -13.54 -4.10
N PRO A 128 -14.01 -13.15 -4.40
CA PRO A 128 -14.41 -11.90 -5.02
C PRO A 128 -14.29 -10.72 -4.05
N GLN A 129 -14.06 -9.53 -4.59
CA GLN A 129 -13.80 -8.31 -3.80
C GLN A 129 -15.01 -7.84 -2.98
N THR A 130 -16.20 -8.28 -3.36
CA THR A 130 -17.46 -8.00 -2.67
C THR A 130 -17.70 -8.91 -1.45
N SER A 131 -16.91 -9.98 -1.28
CA SER A 131 -17.12 -10.90 -0.17
C SER A 131 -16.62 -10.32 1.15
N ARG A 132 -17.32 -10.64 2.24
CA ARG A 132 -16.91 -10.25 3.60
C ARG A 132 -15.48 -10.74 3.93
N LYS A 133 -15.12 -11.97 3.55
CA LYS A 133 -13.77 -12.52 3.77
C LYS A 133 -12.67 -11.69 3.11
N THR A 134 -12.90 -11.21 1.88
CA THR A 134 -11.95 -10.32 1.18
C THR A 134 -11.86 -8.95 1.87
N LEU A 135 -12.99 -8.40 2.33
CA LEU A 135 -13.00 -7.14 3.06
C LEU A 135 -12.30 -7.23 4.41
N GLU A 136 -12.49 -8.32 5.14
CA GLU A 136 -11.79 -8.61 6.40
C GLU A 136 -10.28 -8.74 6.19
N PHE A 137 -9.85 -9.37 5.08
CA PHE A 137 -8.45 -9.42 4.68
C PHE A 137 -7.88 -8.00 4.49
N PHE A 138 -8.56 -7.15 3.73
CA PHE A 138 -8.06 -5.80 3.44
C PHE A 138 -8.14 -4.86 4.65
N SER A 139 -9.15 -5.02 5.50
CA SER A 139 -9.27 -4.34 6.79
C SER A 139 -8.06 -4.66 7.67
N LEU A 140 -7.78 -5.95 7.87
CA LEU A 140 -6.62 -6.42 8.62
C LEU A 140 -5.31 -5.88 8.03
N TRP A 141 -5.15 -6.00 6.70
CA TRP A 141 -3.96 -5.55 5.99
C TRP A 141 -3.70 -4.06 6.19
N CYS A 142 -4.70 -3.20 5.96
CA CYS A 142 -4.54 -1.75 6.08
C CYS A 142 -4.22 -1.31 7.51
N GLN A 143 -4.89 -1.90 8.51
CA GLN A 143 -4.64 -1.58 9.92
C GLN A 143 -3.23 -1.99 10.34
N VAL A 144 -2.77 -3.19 9.95
CA VAL A 144 -1.42 -3.64 10.28
C VAL A 144 -0.37 -2.77 9.58
N VAL A 145 -0.56 -2.43 8.30
CA VAL A 145 0.33 -1.49 7.61
C VAL A 145 0.43 -0.16 8.36
N ALA A 146 -0.70 0.38 8.83
CA ALA A 146 -0.70 1.61 9.64
C ALA A 146 0.11 1.46 10.94
N ARG A 147 0.01 0.33 11.65
CA ARG A 147 0.84 0.07 12.85
C ARG A 147 2.32 0.01 12.54
N ILE A 148 2.71 -0.54 11.39
CA ILE A 148 4.12 -0.54 10.96
C ILE A 148 4.57 0.86 10.53
N ILE A 149 3.68 1.66 9.91
CA ILE A 149 3.95 3.09 9.64
C ILE A 149 4.24 3.83 10.95
N ASP A 150 3.38 3.67 11.95
CA ASP A 150 3.57 4.35 13.25
C ASP A 150 4.85 3.88 13.98
N LEU A 151 5.20 2.58 13.85
CA LEU A 151 6.43 2.02 14.43
C LEU A 151 7.71 2.55 13.75
N GLU A 152 7.70 2.60 12.42
CA GLU A 152 8.88 2.95 11.61
C GLU A 152 9.05 4.45 11.40
N ALA A 153 7.97 5.22 11.60
CA ALA A 153 7.90 6.66 11.38
C ALA A 153 8.59 7.11 10.07
N PRO A 154 8.21 6.54 8.90
CA PRO A 154 8.85 6.86 7.62
C PRO A 154 8.53 8.28 7.17
N ASP A 155 9.38 8.85 6.31
CA ASP A 155 9.17 10.19 5.74
C ASP A 155 8.01 10.19 4.73
N ALA A 156 7.76 9.05 4.07
CA ALA A 156 6.68 8.89 3.12
C ALA A 156 6.17 7.44 3.06
N PHE A 157 4.90 7.29 2.66
CA PHE A 157 4.25 6.01 2.44
C PHE A 157 3.92 5.80 0.96
N HIS A 158 4.49 4.76 0.37
CA HIS A 158 4.23 4.33 -1.00
C HIS A 158 3.25 3.14 -1.04
N CYS A 159 2.18 3.33 -1.78
CA CYS A 159 1.13 2.36 -2.00
C CYS A 159 1.09 1.95 -3.49
N PRO A 160 1.61 0.77 -3.85
CA PRO A 160 1.39 0.18 -5.16
C PRO A 160 -0.06 -0.28 -5.28
N ASP A 161 -0.84 0.50 -6.01
CA ASP A 161 -2.29 0.36 -6.17
C ASP A 161 -3.08 0.57 -4.86
N PHE A 162 -4.38 0.29 -4.85
CA PHE A 162 -5.28 0.64 -3.74
C PHE A 162 -5.18 -0.25 -2.49
N HIS A 163 -4.45 -1.38 -2.53
CA HIS A 163 -4.59 -2.46 -1.56
C HIS A 163 -4.31 -2.05 -0.10
N ALA A 164 -3.33 -1.17 0.11
CA ALA A 164 -2.99 -0.60 1.41
C ALA A 164 -3.45 0.87 1.57
N ALA A 165 -4.22 1.40 0.62
CA ALA A 165 -4.54 2.83 0.55
C ALA A 165 -5.35 3.31 1.77
N MET A 166 -6.17 2.45 2.37
CA MET A 166 -6.94 2.79 3.58
C MET A 166 -6.08 2.84 4.84
N ALA A 167 -4.80 2.43 4.82
CA ALA A 167 -3.91 2.52 5.98
C ALA A 167 -3.84 3.95 6.55
N VAL A 168 -3.93 4.97 5.70
CA VAL A 168 -3.94 6.38 6.09
C VAL A 168 -5.12 6.75 7.02
N MET A 169 -6.16 5.94 7.08
CA MET A 169 -7.29 6.15 7.99
C MET A 169 -6.99 5.76 9.44
N TYR A 170 -5.91 5.00 9.67
CA TYR A 170 -5.55 4.40 10.94
C TYR A 170 -4.20 4.87 11.51
N VAL A 171 -3.38 5.57 10.73
CA VAL A 171 -2.10 6.14 11.21
C VAL A 171 -2.33 7.22 12.25
N GLU A 172 -1.45 7.32 13.24
CA GLU A 172 -1.55 8.32 14.30
C GLU A 172 -1.13 9.72 13.81
N THR A 173 -0.12 9.76 12.93
CA THR A 173 0.41 11.00 12.36
C THR A 173 0.27 10.99 10.83
N PRO A 174 -0.39 12.00 10.22
CA PRO A 174 -0.43 12.13 8.78
C PRO A 174 0.97 12.29 8.18
N LEU A 175 1.25 11.50 7.15
CA LEU A 175 2.51 11.53 6.42
C LEU A 175 2.28 11.70 4.90
N PRO A 176 3.30 12.14 4.16
CA PRO A 176 3.26 12.14 2.71
C PRO A 176 2.97 10.75 2.13
N ILE A 177 2.14 10.69 1.07
CA ILE A 177 1.79 9.45 0.39
C ILE A 177 2.03 9.53 -1.12
N THR A 178 2.40 8.38 -1.69
CA THR A 178 2.36 8.17 -3.14
C THR A 178 1.55 6.92 -3.45
N VAL A 179 0.50 7.06 -4.27
CA VAL A 179 -0.24 5.93 -4.82
C VAL A 179 0.10 5.78 -6.29
N VAL A 180 0.59 4.62 -6.69
CA VAL A 180 0.85 4.31 -8.10
C VAL A 180 -0.23 3.36 -8.59
N LEU A 181 -1.06 3.80 -9.52
CA LEU A 181 -2.17 3.01 -10.06
C LEU A 181 -1.61 1.96 -11.05
N HIS A 182 -1.97 0.69 -10.87
CA HIS A 182 -1.57 -0.42 -11.76
C HIS A 182 -2.77 -1.12 -12.44
N ASN A 183 -3.98 -1.02 -11.88
CA ASN A 183 -5.18 -1.70 -12.36
C ASN A 183 -6.21 -0.77 -13.04
N ALA A 184 -6.37 -0.86 -14.35
CA ALA A 184 -7.26 0.02 -15.13
C ALA A 184 -8.77 -0.15 -14.86
N GLU A 185 -9.17 -1.28 -14.30
CA GLU A 185 -10.57 -1.67 -14.24
C GLU A 185 -11.15 -1.54 -12.83
N TYR A 186 -10.39 -1.95 -11.82
CA TYR A 186 -10.88 -2.08 -10.45
C TYR A 186 -9.93 -1.40 -9.47
N GLN A 187 -10.22 -0.13 -9.17
CA GLN A 187 -9.46 0.72 -8.23
C GLN A 187 -10.04 0.65 -6.80
N GLY A 188 -10.25 -0.57 -6.30
CA GLY A 188 -10.83 -0.82 -4.98
C GLY A 188 -12.30 -0.41 -4.87
N SER A 189 -13.01 -0.32 -6.00
CA SER A 189 -14.38 0.16 -6.08
C SER A 189 -15.39 -1.00 -5.97
N ILE A 190 -16.01 -1.14 -4.81
CA ILE A 190 -17.10 -2.09 -4.56
C ILE A 190 -18.44 -1.42 -4.87
N ALA A 191 -19.09 -1.88 -5.95
CA ALA A 191 -20.44 -1.49 -6.28
C ALA A 191 -21.44 -2.46 -5.61
N THR A 192 -22.28 -1.94 -4.74
CA THR A 192 -23.53 -2.60 -4.32
C THR A 192 -24.68 -1.74 -4.81
N GLN A 193 -25.87 -2.33 -4.96
CA GLN A 193 -26.95 -1.65 -5.68
C GLN A 193 -27.50 -0.41 -4.97
N HIS A 194 -27.23 -0.19 -3.68
CA HIS A 194 -27.54 1.05 -2.97
C HIS A 194 -26.59 1.25 -1.77
N MET A 195 -25.67 2.22 -1.84
CA MET A 195 -24.81 2.59 -0.70
C MET A 195 -25.53 3.59 0.21
N GLY A 196 -26.11 3.10 1.30
CA GLY A 196 -26.82 3.87 2.31
C GLY A 196 -26.18 3.78 3.69
N PHE A 197 -26.96 4.13 4.71
CA PHE A 197 -26.49 4.09 6.11
C PHE A 197 -26.17 2.67 6.58
N ARG A 198 -26.98 1.67 6.20
CA ARG A 198 -26.79 0.27 6.61
C ARG A 198 -25.50 -0.31 6.03
N GLU A 199 -25.20 -0.01 4.77
CA GLU A 199 -23.95 -0.43 4.13
C GLU A 199 -22.76 0.23 4.85
N ALA A 200 -22.87 1.50 5.23
CA ALA A 200 -21.83 2.18 5.98
C ALA A 200 -21.60 1.57 7.37
N GLU A 201 -22.65 1.12 8.06
CA GLU A 201 -22.53 0.36 9.32
C GLU A 201 -21.84 -0.98 9.09
N TRP A 202 -22.24 -1.72 8.05
CA TRP A 202 -21.64 -3.02 7.72
C TRP A 202 -20.14 -2.91 7.39
N PHE A 203 -19.76 -1.93 6.56
CA PHE A 203 -18.35 -1.64 6.31
C PHE A 203 -17.65 -1.14 7.58
N GLY A 204 -18.31 -0.31 8.38
CA GLY A 204 -17.76 0.21 9.64
C GLY A 204 -17.43 -0.90 10.63
N GLU A 205 -18.28 -1.93 10.72
CA GLU A 205 -18.04 -3.13 11.53
C GLU A 205 -16.80 -3.91 11.04
N ILE A 206 -16.68 -4.13 9.72
CA ILE A 206 -15.56 -4.89 9.14
C ILE A 206 -14.24 -4.13 9.28
N PHE A 207 -14.26 -2.83 9.00
CA PHE A 207 -13.09 -1.96 8.97
C PHE A 207 -12.74 -1.33 10.32
N ASP A 208 -13.55 -1.56 11.37
CA ASP A 208 -13.42 -0.87 12.66
C ASP A 208 -13.34 0.65 12.51
N LEU A 209 -14.30 1.20 11.77
CA LEU A 209 -14.43 2.63 11.54
C LEU A 209 -15.86 3.10 11.78
N PRO A 210 -16.07 4.30 12.35
CA PRO A 210 -17.41 4.86 12.48
C PRO A 210 -18.12 4.92 11.12
N ALA A 211 -19.39 4.49 11.06
CA ALA A 211 -20.18 4.51 9.83
C ALA A 211 -20.21 5.90 9.15
N VAL A 212 -20.18 6.97 9.94
CA VAL A 212 -20.08 8.35 9.42
C VAL A 212 -18.77 8.59 8.66
N ARG A 213 -17.63 8.08 9.16
CA ARG A 213 -16.33 8.17 8.48
C ARG A 213 -16.32 7.33 7.22
N ILE A 214 -16.83 6.10 7.27
CA ILE A 214 -16.97 5.25 6.07
C ILE A 214 -17.77 6.00 4.98
N ARG A 215 -18.93 6.53 5.33
CA ARG A 215 -19.79 7.23 4.37
C ARG A 215 -19.14 8.50 3.79
N GLN A 216 -18.38 9.24 4.59
CA GLN A 216 -17.74 10.49 4.15
C GLN A 216 -16.44 10.24 3.38
N GLU A 217 -15.62 9.30 3.84
CA GLU A 217 -14.24 9.12 3.40
C GLU A 217 -14.10 8.00 2.38
N CYS A 218 -14.97 6.98 2.41
CA CYS A 218 -14.85 5.81 1.51
C CYS A 218 -15.93 5.75 0.43
N PHE A 219 -17.14 6.31 0.64
CA PHE A 219 -18.17 6.27 -0.40
C PHE A 219 -17.97 7.35 -1.47
N HIS A 220 -18.18 6.96 -2.74
CA HIS A 220 -18.08 7.83 -3.90
C HIS A 220 -19.04 7.34 -5.00
N GLU A 221 -19.87 8.22 -5.54
CA GLU A 221 -20.80 7.90 -6.63
C GLU A 221 -21.62 6.60 -6.42
N GLY A 222 -22.10 6.39 -5.19
CA GLY A 222 -22.88 5.20 -4.84
C GLY A 222 -22.07 3.91 -4.74
N LYS A 223 -20.74 3.99 -4.60
CA LYS A 223 -19.83 2.85 -4.42
C LYS A 223 -18.94 3.05 -3.21
N PHE A 224 -18.46 1.97 -2.60
CA PHE A 224 -17.39 2.02 -1.61
C PHE A 224 -16.05 1.96 -2.36
N SER A 225 -15.12 2.85 -2.03
CA SER A 225 -13.81 2.93 -2.67
C SER A 225 -12.71 2.89 -1.61
N MET A 226 -11.87 1.86 -1.68
CA MET A 226 -10.67 1.77 -0.85
C MET A 226 -9.58 2.78 -1.26
N LEU A 227 -9.61 3.27 -2.50
CA LEU A 227 -8.67 4.27 -3.00
C LEU A 227 -8.99 5.68 -2.49
N LYS A 228 -10.29 6.01 -2.33
CA LYS A 228 -10.73 7.37 -1.98
C LYS A 228 -10.05 7.95 -0.72
N PRO A 229 -9.89 7.20 0.39
CA PRO A 229 -9.21 7.73 1.56
C PRO A 229 -7.80 8.24 1.28
N ALA A 230 -7.01 7.52 0.47
CA ALA A 230 -5.68 7.98 0.08
C ALA A 230 -5.76 9.24 -0.81
N VAL A 231 -6.68 9.28 -1.78
CA VAL A 231 -6.85 10.46 -2.63
C VAL A 231 -7.24 11.70 -1.81
N ASP A 232 -8.15 11.55 -0.84
CA ASP A 232 -8.55 12.64 0.05
C ASP A 232 -7.44 13.03 1.03
N HIS A 233 -6.63 12.07 1.48
CA HIS A 233 -5.43 12.33 2.27
C HIS A 233 -4.42 13.19 1.49
N ALA A 234 -4.15 12.82 0.23
CA ALA A 234 -3.31 13.60 -0.67
C ALA A 234 -3.87 15.02 -0.89
N ARG A 235 -5.19 15.17 -1.09
CA ARG A 235 -5.84 16.49 -1.18
C ARG A 235 -5.62 17.33 0.07
N ARG A 236 -5.80 16.73 1.24
CA ARG A 236 -5.75 17.42 2.54
C ARG A 236 -4.33 17.82 2.94
N TYR A 237 -3.36 16.93 2.75
CA TYR A 237 -2.01 17.09 3.30
C TYR A 237 -0.93 17.36 2.24
N GLN A 238 -1.24 17.20 0.95
CA GLN A 238 -0.28 17.34 -0.15
C GLN A 238 -0.83 18.16 -1.32
N ALA A 239 -1.86 18.98 -1.10
CA ALA A 239 -2.54 19.78 -2.14
C ALA A 239 -3.01 18.96 -3.36
N GLY A 240 -3.25 17.65 -3.18
CA GLY A 240 -3.68 16.71 -4.22
C GLY A 240 -2.54 16.06 -5.01
N TYR A 241 -1.28 16.35 -4.70
CA TYR A 241 -0.14 15.65 -5.31
C TYR A 241 0.08 14.27 -4.66
N GLY A 242 0.79 13.38 -5.37
CA GLY A 242 1.12 12.03 -4.89
C GLY A 242 0.32 10.90 -5.56
N ILE A 243 -0.59 11.20 -6.49
CA ILE A 243 -1.28 10.16 -7.27
C ILE A 243 -0.60 10.01 -8.63
N CYS A 244 -0.18 8.79 -8.94
CA CYS A 244 0.60 8.45 -10.13
C CYS A 244 0.00 7.22 -10.82
N ALA A 245 0.43 6.95 -12.05
CA ALA A 245 0.04 5.77 -12.82
C ALA A 245 1.25 5.24 -13.58
N VAL A 246 1.24 3.95 -13.94
CA VAL A 246 2.39 3.24 -14.57
C VAL A 246 2.81 3.71 -15.97
N SER A 247 2.10 4.65 -16.57
CA SER A 247 2.50 5.30 -17.82
C SER A 247 1.75 6.61 -18.00
N ARG A 248 2.23 7.45 -18.91
CA ARG A 248 1.52 8.70 -19.26
C ARG A 248 0.13 8.45 -19.82
N ASN A 249 -0.01 7.49 -20.73
CA ASN A 249 -1.30 7.16 -21.34
C ASN A 249 -2.28 6.66 -20.28
N TYR A 250 -1.79 5.80 -19.39
CA TYR A 250 -2.62 5.25 -18.33
C TYR A 250 -3.05 6.33 -17.31
N ALA A 251 -2.17 7.27 -16.98
CA ALA A 251 -2.52 8.41 -16.12
C ALA A 251 -3.63 9.28 -16.72
N MET A 252 -3.54 9.59 -18.03
CA MET A 252 -4.57 10.34 -18.73
C MET A 252 -5.92 9.61 -18.74
N GLU A 253 -5.90 8.31 -19.01
CA GLU A 253 -7.09 7.47 -19.03
C GLU A 253 -7.73 7.35 -17.64
N ALA A 254 -6.93 7.09 -16.60
CA ALA A 254 -7.37 6.99 -15.22
C ALA A 254 -8.04 8.29 -14.75
N ALA A 255 -7.44 9.45 -15.06
CA ALA A 255 -7.98 10.76 -14.70
C ALA A 255 -9.34 11.04 -15.34
N VAL A 256 -9.62 10.48 -16.52
CA VAL A 256 -10.93 10.59 -17.18
C VAL A 256 -11.92 9.58 -16.62
N LYS A 257 -11.51 8.33 -16.45
CA LYS A 257 -12.40 7.20 -16.10
C LYS A 257 -12.81 7.16 -14.64
N HIS A 258 -11.93 7.55 -13.73
CA HIS A 258 -12.14 7.36 -12.29
C HIS A 258 -12.48 8.68 -11.62
N ALA A 259 -13.78 8.89 -11.37
CA ALA A 259 -14.29 10.11 -10.75
C ALA A 259 -13.66 10.43 -9.39
N VAL A 260 -13.19 9.41 -8.66
CA VAL A 260 -12.48 9.60 -7.39
C VAL A 260 -11.24 10.49 -7.55
N LEU A 261 -10.61 10.49 -8.73
CA LEU A 261 -9.41 11.27 -9.08
C LEU A 261 -9.73 12.70 -9.56
N TRP A 262 -11.00 13.03 -9.80
CA TRP A 262 -11.36 14.35 -10.34
C TRP A 262 -11.05 15.48 -9.35
N GLY A 263 -10.53 16.59 -9.86
CA GLY A 263 -10.12 17.72 -9.03
C GLY A 263 -8.74 17.58 -8.37
N LEU A 264 -8.00 16.50 -8.65
CA LEU A 264 -6.56 16.49 -8.40
C LEU A 264 -5.85 17.44 -9.39
N PRO A 265 -4.76 18.11 -8.97
CA PRO A 265 -4.00 18.99 -9.86
C PRO A 265 -3.38 18.23 -11.03
N GLU A 266 -2.94 16.99 -10.78
CA GLU A 266 -2.45 16.06 -11.79
C GLU A 266 -2.56 14.61 -11.32
N VAL A 267 -2.60 13.69 -12.29
CA VAL A 267 -2.23 12.29 -12.10
C VAL A 267 -0.98 12.07 -12.96
N ARG A 268 0.17 11.80 -12.33
CA ARG A 268 1.44 11.74 -13.06
C ARG A 268 1.68 10.35 -13.63
N GLY A 269 2.02 10.27 -14.91
CA GLY A 269 2.52 9.04 -15.51
C GLY A 269 3.98 8.81 -15.16
N ILE A 270 4.29 7.70 -14.50
CA ILE A 270 5.64 7.22 -14.23
C ILE A 270 5.80 5.94 -15.03
N GLU A 271 6.59 6.01 -16.10
CA GLU A 271 6.88 4.83 -16.90
C GLU A 271 7.59 3.79 -16.03
N ASN A 272 7.08 2.57 -16.00
CA ASN A 272 7.78 1.46 -15.35
C ASN A 272 9.18 1.36 -15.96
N CYS A 273 10.21 1.34 -15.12
CA CYS A 273 11.57 1.11 -15.59
C CYS A 273 11.61 -0.25 -16.31
N MET A 274 11.70 -0.21 -17.64
CA MET A 274 12.07 -1.37 -18.43
C MET A 274 13.59 -1.44 -18.42
N PRO A 275 14.20 -2.59 -18.08
CA PRO A 275 15.63 -2.79 -18.25
C PRO A 275 16.02 -2.71 -19.73
#